data_AF-A0A1M7MN25-F1
#
_entry.id   AF-A0A1M7MN25-F1
#
_cell.length_a   1.000
_cell.length_b   1.000
_cell.length_c   1.000
_cell.angle_alpha   90.00
_cell.angle_beta   90.00
_cell.angle_gamma   90.00
#
_symmetry.space_group_name_H-M   'P 1'
#
loop_
_entity.id
_entity.type
_entity.pdbx_description
1 polymer ?
#
loop_
_entity_poly.entity_id
_entity_poly.type
_entity_poly.pdbx_seq_one_letter_code
_entity_poly.pdbx_strand_id
1 'polypeptide(L)'
;MIKYFQPFLDWYNETWIVRNSVLIWRMVAIIMMVGGLLSIGYYLYDLHNEYAVFTDGPIDVTKTGAVGDFIAGTIGTIFSLAGFIIVYLTYKDQVKSNEKDKIEQRFFTLLQIHVDNSNNINYQNPYNGNNSN
;
A
#
# COMPACT_ATOMS: atom_id res chain seq x y z
N MET A 1 -13.24 -39.13 -11.24
CA MET A 1 -13.21 -38.32 -10.00
C MET A 1 -12.12 -37.24 -10.01
N ILE A 2 -10.94 -37.48 -10.63
CA ILE A 2 -9.80 -36.53 -10.65
C ILE A 2 -10.01 -35.31 -11.57
N LYS A 3 -10.79 -35.45 -12.66
CA LYS A 3 -10.98 -34.41 -13.70
C LYS A 3 -11.70 -33.13 -13.23
N TYR A 4 -12.49 -33.22 -12.15
CA TYR A 4 -13.19 -32.08 -11.56
C TYR A 4 -12.38 -31.35 -10.48
N PHE A 5 -11.26 -31.94 -10.03
CA PHE A 5 -10.41 -31.40 -8.97
C PHE A 5 -9.27 -30.51 -9.50
N GLN A 6 -8.90 -30.70 -10.77
CA GLN A 6 -7.91 -29.88 -11.49
C GLN A 6 -8.19 -28.36 -11.43
N PRO A 7 -9.40 -27.85 -11.77
CA PRO A 7 -9.66 -26.42 -11.73
C PRO A 7 -9.60 -25.82 -10.31
N PHE A 8 -9.86 -26.63 -9.27
CA PHE A 8 -9.71 -26.20 -7.89
C PHE A 8 -8.23 -26.11 -7.47
N LEU A 9 -7.41 -27.05 -7.93
CA LEU A 9 -5.96 -27.04 -7.69
C LEU A 9 -5.27 -25.88 -8.40
N ASP A 10 -5.67 -25.59 -9.64
CA ASP A 10 -5.11 -24.50 -10.44
C ASP A 10 -5.48 -23.14 -9.82
N TRP A 11 -6.72 -22.96 -9.36
CA TRP A 11 -7.16 -21.77 -8.64
C TRP A 11 -6.41 -21.58 -7.30
N TYR A 12 -6.16 -22.66 -6.56
CA TYR A 12 -5.36 -22.61 -5.34
C TYR A 12 -3.90 -22.23 -5.63
N ASN A 13 -3.29 -22.80 -6.67
CA ASN A 13 -1.93 -22.48 -7.07
C ASN A 13 -1.79 -21.02 -7.54
N GLU A 14 -2.72 -20.49 -8.33
CA GLU A 14 -2.66 -19.08 -8.76
C GLU A 14 -2.78 -18.11 -7.58
N THR A 15 -3.71 -18.36 -6.66
CA THR A 15 -3.89 -17.48 -5.48
C THR A 15 -2.71 -17.55 -4.50
N TRP A 16 -2.06 -18.71 -4.38
CA TRP A 16 -0.85 -18.87 -3.57
C TRP A 16 0.38 -18.22 -4.21
N ILE A 17 0.59 -18.41 -5.52
CA ILE A 17 1.72 -17.81 -6.26
C ILE A 17 1.61 -16.27 -6.28
N VAL A 18 0.42 -15.72 -6.51
CA VAL A 18 0.20 -14.27 -6.52
C VAL A 18 0.38 -13.68 -5.13
N ARG A 19 -0.06 -14.37 -4.07
CA ARG A 19 0.14 -13.91 -2.69
C ARG A 19 1.62 -13.92 -2.30
N ASN A 20 2.36 -14.97 -2.66
CA ASN A 20 3.78 -15.06 -2.36
C ASN A 20 4.62 -14.10 -3.21
N SER A 21 4.26 -13.83 -4.46
CA SER A 21 5.00 -12.87 -5.30
C SER A 21 4.92 -11.45 -4.76
N VAL A 22 3.76 -11.01 -4.25
CA VAL A 22 3.62 -9.69 -3.61
C VAL A 22 4.48 -9.57 -2.35
N LEU A 23 4.57 -10.63 -1.53
CA LEU A 23 5.45 -10.65 -0.36
C LEU A 23 6.94 -10.56 -0.74
N ILE A 24 7.34 -11.26 -1.81
CA ILE A 24 8.71 -11.19 -2.33
C ILE A 24 9.05 -9.77 -2.79
N TRP A 25 8.16 -9.12 -3.56
CA TRP A 25 8.36 -7.73 -4.00
C TRP A 25 8.45 -6.74 -2.82
N ARG A 26 7.68 -6.95 -1.75
CA ARG A 26 7.76 -6.14 -0.51
C ARG A 26 9.10 -6.33 0.21
N MET A 27 9.63 -7.54 0.27
CA MET A 27 10.94 -7.81 0.90
C MET A 27 12.09 -7.22 0.07
N VAL A 28 12.02 -7.31 -1.26
CA VAL A 28 13.01 -6.71 -2.17
C VAL A 28 13.07 -5.19 -1.99
N ALA A 29 11.91 -4.54 -1.87
CA ALA A 29 11.81 -3.11 -1.60
C ALA A 29 12.50 -2.68 -0.28
N ILE A 30 12.26 -3.44 0.81
CA ILE A 30 12.88 -3.16 2.12
C ILE A 30 14.40 -3.33 2.05
N ILE A 31 14.88 -4.37 1.36
CA ILE A 31 16.31 -4.63 1.19
C ILE A 31 16.99 -3.50 0.40
N MET A 32 16.35 -3.01 -0.68
CA MET A 32 16.87 -1.86 -1.41
C MET A 32 16.93 -0.59 -0.55
N MET A 33 15.94 -0.40 0.33
CA MET A 33 15.90 0.77 1.22
C MET A 33 17.00 0.73 2.29
N VAL A 34 17.17 -0.41 2.93
CA VAL A 34 18.25 -0.62 3.91
C VAL A 34 19.62 -0.54 3.23
N GLY A 35 19.76 -1.09 2.03
CA GLY A 35 20.98 -0.99 1.23
C GLY A 35 21.37 0.45 0.91
N GLY A 36 20.39 1.30 0.55
CA GLY A 36 20.62 2.73 0.34
C GLY A 36 21.10 3.43 1.62
N LEU A 37 20.46 3.17 2.76
CA LEU A 37 20.88 3.74 4.05
C LEU A 37 22.29 3.28 4.46
N LEU A 38 22.62 2.00 4.25
CA LEU A 38 23.94 1.46 4.55
C LEU A 38 25.03 2.04 3.64
N SER A 39 24.73 2.28 2.35
CA SER A 39 25.69 2.95 1.45
C SER A 39 26.01 4.37 1.89
N ILE A 40 25.01 5.12 2.39
CA ILE A 40 25.20 6.47 2.92
C ILE A 40 26.04 6.42 4.21
N GLY A 41 25.74 5.48 5.10
CA GLY A 41 26.49 5.30 6.36
C GLY A 41 27.95 4.88 6.14
N TYR A 42 28.21 3.92 5.25
CA TYR A 42 29.57 3.50 4.90
C TYR A 42 30.39 4.65 4.31
N TYR A 43 29.76 5.48 3.47
CA TYR A 43 30.45 6.59 2.82
C TYR A 43 30.73 7.76 3.77
N LEU A 44 29.82 8.05 4.71
CA LEU A 44 30.07 9.02 5.79
C LEU A 44 31.21 8.56 6.72
N TYR A 45 31.35 7.25 6.93
CA TYR A 45 32.47 6.67 7.66
C TYR A 45 33.80 6.81 6.91
N ASP A 46 33.80 6.58 5.59
CA ASP A 46 34.99 6.76 4.74
C ASP A 46 35.42 8.24 4.66
N LEU A 47 34.43 9.16 4.57
CA LEU A 47 34.68 10.61 4.61
C LEU A 47 35.30 11.07 5.92
N HIS A 48 34.93 10.48 7.05
CA HIS A 48 35.52 10.79 8.36
C HIS A 48 36.99 10.33 8.46
N ASN A 49 37.36 9.26 7.77
CA ASN A 49 38.73 8.74 7.81
C ASN A 49 39.71 9.53 6.94
N GLU A 50 39.24 10.20 5.88
CA GLU A 50 40.08 10.95 4.95
C GLU A 50 39.98 12.48 5.12
N TYR A 51 38.90 12.98 5.75
CA TYR A 51 38.72 14.41 6.03
C TYR A 51 38.16 14.63 7.44
N ALA A 52 38.73 15.60 8.16
CA ALA A 52 38.18 16.03 9.44
C ALA A 52 36.87 16.81 9.21
N VAL A 53 35.75 16.10 9.11
CA VAL A 53 34.39 16.69 9.03
C VAL A 53 34.09 17.61 10.24
N PHE A 54 34.88 17.52 11.32
CA PHE A 54 34.75 18.30 12.55
C PHE A 54 35.93 19.25 12.85
N THR A 55 36.84 19.54 11.91
CA THR A 55 37.95 20.49 12.13
C THR A 55 38.21 21.36 10.91
N ASP A 56 38.72 22.58 11.15
CA ASP A 56 39.03 23.69 10.23
C ASP A 56 40.01 23.36 9.07
N GLY A 57 39.76 22.30 8.30
CA GLY A 57 40.46 22.00 7.06
C GLY A 57 39.67 22.48 5.83
N PRO A 58 40.33 22.91 4.74
CA PRO A 58 39.63 23.34 3.52
C PRO A 58 38.88 22.17 2.91
N ILE A 59 37.55 22.18 3.03
CA ILE A 59 36.64 21.21 2.44
C ILE A 59 36.71 21.39 0.92
N ASP A 60 37.25 20.39 0.21
CA ASP A 60 37.19 20.37 -1.26
C ASP A 60 35.75 20.03 -1.69
N VAL A 61 34.94 21.09 -1.78
CA VAL A 61 33.55 21.08 -2.23
C VAL A 61 33.39 20.51 -3.64
N THR A 62 34.44 20.55 -4.47
CA THR A 62 34.38 20.01 -5.83
C THR A 62 34.38 18.48 -5.82
N LYS A 63 35.19 17.86 -4.96
CA LYS A 63 35.24 16.41 -4.80
C LYS A 63 33.97 15.87 -4.13
N THR A 64 33.51 16.55 -3.08
CA THR A 64 32.28 16.17 -2.35
C THR A 64 31.03 16.35 -3.21
N GLY A 65 30.98 17.40 -4.05
CA GLY A 65 29.87 17.64 -4.99
C GLY A 65 29.76 16.58 -6.08
N ALA A 66 30.89 16.17 -6.69
CA ALA A 66 30.89 15.13 -7.72
C ALA A 66 30.39 13.76 -7.20
N VAL A 67 30.66 13.47 -5.92
CA VAL A 67 30.12 12.27 -5.24
C VAL A 67 28.62 12.41 -4.99
N GLY A 68 28.17 13.58 -4.53
CA GLY A 68 26.75 13.88 -4.36
C GLY A 68 25.97 13.71 -5.66
N ASP A 69 26.53 14.16 -6.79
CA ASP A 69 25.93 14.01 -8.12
C ASP A 69 25.83 12.55 -8.56
N PHE A 70 26.84 11.71 -8.26
CA PHE A 70 26.78 10.28 -8.57
C PHE A 70 25.73 9.54 -7.73
N ILE A 71 25.62 9.86 -6.44
CA ILE A 71 24.62 9.28 -5.54
C ILE A 71 23.21 9.74 -5.93
N ALA A 72 23.01 11.05 -6.13
CA ALA A 72 21.72 11.60 -6.54
C ALA A 72 21.29 11.08 -7.91
N GLY A 73 22.21 10.96 -8.86
CA GLY A 73 21.94 10.46 -10.21
C GLY A 73 21.67 8.96 -10.24
N THR A 74 22.54 8.14 -9.66
CA THR A 74 22.46 6.67 -9.81
C THR A 74 21.58 6.04 -8.74
N ILE A 75 21.81 6.36 -7.48
CA ILE A 75 21.08 5.75 -6.36
C ILE A 75 19.69 6.38 -6.26
N GLY A 76 19.59 7.70 -6.44
CA GLY A 76 18.30 8.41 -6.42
C GLY A 76 17.32 7.93 -7.49
N THR A 77 17.79 7.61 -8.70
CA THR A 77 16.92 7.11 -9.78
C THR A 77 16.41 5.69 -9.53
N ILE A 78 17.28 4.78 -9.08
CA ILE A 78 16.89 3.41 -8.70
C ILE A 78 15.89 3.45 -7.54
N PHE A 79 16.15 4.30 -6.54
CA PHE A 79 15.28 4.44 -5.38
C PHE A 79 13.92 5.04 -5.74
N SER A 80 13.89 6.05 -6.61
CA SER A 80 12.65 6.66 -7.10
C SER A 80 11.79 5.66 -7.87
N LEU A 81 12.41 4.85 -8.75
CA LEU A 81 11.71 3.81 -9.50
C LEU A 81 11.15 2.71 -8.58
N ALA A 82 11.94 2.26 -7.60
CA ALA A 82 11.48 1.30 -6.60
C ALA A 82 10.32 1.87 -5.77
N GLY A 83 10.42 3.12 -5.32
CA GLY A 83 9.36 3.83 -4.60
C GLY A 83 8.06 3.91 -5.40
N PHE A 84 8.16 4.25 -6.69
CA PHE A 84 7.01 4.31 -7.58
C PHE A 84 6.30 2.94 -7.70
N ILE A 85 7.06 1.86 -7.89
CA ILE A 85 6.50 0.50 -8.00
C ILE A 85 5.76 0.11 -6.71
N ILE A 86 6.33 0.42 -5.54
CA ILE A 86 5.72 0.12 -4.23
C ILE A 86 4.41 0.89 -4.05
N VAL A 87 4.41 2.19 -4.34
CA VAL A 87 3.20 3.03 -4.23
C VAL A 87 2.12 2.52 -5.18
N TYR A 88 2.48 2.16 -6.42
CA TYR A 88 1.55 1.62 -7.39
C TYR A 88 0.91 0.30 -6.93
N LEU A 89 1.72 -0.65 -6.44
CA LEU A 89 1.22 -1.92 -5.92
C LEU A 89 0.30 -1.71 -4.71
N THR A 90 0.72 -0.82 -3.80
CA THR A 90 -0.06 -0.48 -2.60
C THR A 90 -1.40 0.15 -2.97
N TYR A 91 -1.40 1.08 -3.93
CA TYR A 91 -2.63 1.69 -4.43
C TYR A 91 -3.58 0.64 -5.01
N LYS A 92 -3.07 -0.29 -5.83
CA LYS A 92 -3.88 -1.37 -6.39
C LYS A 92 -4.50 -2.26 -5.31
N ASP A 93 -3.73 -2.62 -4.29
CA ASP A 93 -4.22 -3.40 -3.15
C ASP A 93 -5.30 -2.62 -2.36
N GLN A 94 -5.09 -1.31 -2.15
CA GLN A 94 -6.06 -0.44 -1.47
C GLN A 94 -7.37 -0.31 -2.25
N VAL A 95 -7.33 -0.17 -3.58
CA VAL A 95 -8.54 -0.10 -4.42
C VAL A 95 -9.38 -1.36 -4.26
N LYS A 96 -8.74 -2.54 -4.28
CA LYS A 96 -9.44 -3.82 -4.10
C LYS A 96 -10.04 -3.98 -2.70
N SER A 97 -9.37 -3.50 -1.66
CA SER A 97 -9.92 -3.49 -0.30
C SER A 97 -11.12 -2.55 -0.20
N ASN A 98 -10.97 -1.34 -0.72
CA ASN A 98 -12.02 -0.32 -0.72
C ASN A 98 -13.29 -0.77 -1.43
N GLU A 99 -13.19 -1.56 -2.51
CA GLU A 99 -14.38 -2.12 -3.17
C GLU A 99 -15.16 -3.07 -2.26
N LYS A 100 -14.47 -3.92 -1.49
CA LYS A 100 -15.11 -4.82 -0.53
C LYS A 100 -15.76 -4.05 0.60
N ASP A 101 -15.04 -3.08 1.16
CA ASP A 101 -15.54 -2.25 2.27
C ASP A 101 -16.78 -1.46 1.83
N LYS A 102 -16.80 -0.95 0.60
CA LYS A 102 -17.97 -0.28 0.01
C LYS A 102 -19.16 -1.20 -0.14
N ILE A 103 -18.96 -2.46 -0.51
CA ILE A 103 -20.04 -3.46 -0.62
C ILE A 103 -20.61 -3.76 0.76
N GLU A 104 -19.74 -3.99 1.75
CA GLU A 104 -20.13 -4.28 3.13
C GLU A 104 -20.91 -3.11 3.75
N GLN A 105 -20.44 -1.88 3.58
CA GLN A 105 -21.16 -0.68 4.02
C GLN A 105 -22.54 -0.57 3.39
N ARG A 106 -22.65 -0.77 2.07
CA ARG A 106 -23.94 -0.75 1.37
C ARG A 106 -24.88 -1.83 1.88
N PHE A 107 -24.37 -3.03 2.16
CA PHE A 107 -25.16 -4.11 2.73
C PHE A 107 -25.72 -3.75 4.11
N PHE A 108 -24.90 -3.17 5.00
CA PHE A 108 -25.37 -2.70 6.30
C PHE A 108 -26.40 -1.56 6.19
N THR A 109 -26.19 -0.62 5.29
CA THR A 109 -27.19 0.43 5.00
C THR A 109 -28.52 -0.17 4.55
N LEU A 110 -28.50 -1.16 3.67
CA LEU A 110 -29.72 -1.83 3.21
C LEU A 110 -30.44 -2.58 4.34
N LEU A 111 -29.69 -3.24 5.23
CA LEU A 111 -30.27 -3.88 6.42
C LEU A 111 -30.94 -2.87 7.34
N GLN A 112 -30.29 -1.74 7.59
CA GLN A 112 -30.87 -0.66 8.40
C GLN A 112 -32.16 -0.14 7.77
N ILE A 113 -32.15 0.16 6.48
CA ILE A 113 -33.36 0.59 5.75
C ILE A 113 -34.47 -0.48 5.85
N HIS A 114 -34.14 -1.77 5.76
CA HIS A 114 -35.13 -2.83 5.89
C HIS A 114 -35.74 -2.90 7.29
N VAL A 115 -34.91 -2.81 8.32
CA VAL A 115 -35.35 -2.76 9.73
C VAL A 115 -36.20 -1.51 9.97
N ASP A 116 -35.77 -0.36 9.47
CA ASP A 116 -36.50 0.90 9.57
C ASP A 116 -37.85 0.82 8.85
N ASN A 117 -37.90 0.26 7.64
CA ASN A 117 -39.15 0.04 6.92
C ASN A 117 -40.07 -0.91 7.69
N SER A 118 -39.55 -2.00 8.26
CA SER A 118 -40.33 -2.94 9.08
C SER A 118 -40.88 -2.29 10.36
N ASN A 119 -40.10 -1.42 11.00
CA ASN A 119 -40.50 -0.74 12.23
C ASN A 119 -41.46 0.44 11.97
N ASN A 120 -41.39 1.06 10.80
CA ASN A 120 -42.19 2.22 10.42
C ASN A 120 -43.44 1.88 9.61
N ILE A 121 -43.83 0.59 9.47
CA ILE A 121 -45.16 0.22 8.95
C ILE A 121 -46.23 0.55 10.00
N ASN A 122 -46.45 1.84 10.23
CA ASN A 122 -47.66 2.32 10.88
C ASN A 122 -48.78 2.23 9.86
N TYR A 123 -49.58 1.18 9.94
CA TYR A 123 -50.85 1.07 9.23
C TYR A 123 -51.76 2.22 9.68
N GLN A 124 -51.77 3.33 8.95
CA GLN A 124 -52.83 4.31 9.07
C GLN A 124 -54.07 3.72 8.38
N ASN A 125 -55.03 3.26 9.20
CA ASN A 125 -56.30 2.79 8.71
C ASN A 125 -57.00 3.95 7.95
N PRO A 126 -57.22 3.85 6.63
CA PRO A 126 -57.90 4.90 5.86
C PRO A 126 -59.39 5.04 6.25
N TYR A 127 -59.91 4.14 7.07
CA TYR A 127 -61.25 4.21 7.65
C TYR A 127 -61.24 4.77 9.08
N ASN A 128 -60.52 5.86 9.31
CA ASN A 128 -60.79 6.74 10.47
C ASN A 128 -61.89 7.74 10.10
N GLY A 129 -63.09 7.20 9.85
CA GLY A 129 -64.31 7.97 9.71
C GLY A 129 -64.85 8.36 11.08
N ASN A 130 -64.31 9.42 11.67
CA ASN A 130 -65.06 10.23 12.63
C ASN A 130 -65.97 11.14 11.79
N ASN A 131 -67.29 11.01 11.72
CA ASN A 131 -68.24 10.97 12.83
C ASN A 131 -67.87 11.96 13.95
N SER A 132 -67.75 13.22 13.56
CA SER A 132 -67.91 14.37 14.45
C SER A 132 -69.40 14.74 14.51
N ASN A 133 -70.05 14.34 15.62
CA ASN A 133 -71.24 15.02 16.13
C ASN A 133 -70.87 16.41 16.66
#